data_AF-A0A2V1C8W3-F1
#
_entry.id   AF-A0A2V1C8W3-F1
#
_cell.length_a   1.000
_cell.length_b   1.000
_cell.length_c   1.000
_cell.angle_alpha   90.00
_cell.angle_beta   90.00
_cell.angle_gamma   90.00
#
_symmetry.space_group_name_H-M   'P 1'
#
loop_
_entity.id
_entity.type
_entity.pdbx_description
1 polymer ?
#
loop_
_entity_poly.entity_id
_entity_poly.type
_entity_poly.pdbx_seq_one_letter_code
_entity_poly.pdbx_strand_id
1 'polypeptide(L)'
;MSSFNNLTYSETEQAEINQWLTTSDRLKSTAGANDQKSLLDTLNTHLASRTTLLGAKPSKADIALYESLAPQVFSWTAEQRTGEHGHPNIVRHLDFVQNSPVFALAVGADKKVKVDPEEILYVKPPVDAKAEKERLKKEKAATTAAAARGETVLADRTNGKKEKKDKSVGEKVADKVADVKGVMVAAVKGEGSAPEQQQKKKEKKEKAPKPQKAPAVAAPLSPSLIDLRVGHILKAIKHPEADSLYVSTIAMGDKAGTDDTSEYEGQVVRTVCSGLNGLVPLEEMQGRKVVVVCNLKPVKMRGVKSCAMVLAASPRLKEGEEDHHAGPVELVTPPADAPAGERVYFEGWQGEPEGVLNPKKKVWETLQPAFTTTSDLGVAFDAGVVKELSKEGEEPKTGLGKLVTASGGVCKVKSLSNGIVR
;
A
#
# COMPACT_ATOMS: atom_id res chain seq x y z
N MET A 1 -25.15 -19.97 -18.68
CA MET A 1 -25.42 -18.92 -17.69
C MET A 1 -24.09 -18.60 -17.01
N SER A 2 -23.59 -17.37 -17.12
CA SER A 2 -22.29 -16.98 -16.55
C SER A 2 -22.27 -17.21 -15.04
N SER A 3 -21.15 -17.72 -14.50
CA SER A 3 -21.05 -18.18 -13.10
C SER A 3 -21.08 -17.04 -12.06
N PHE A 4 -21.31 -15.79 -12.48
CA PHE A 4 -21.29 -14.61 -11.63
C PHE A 4 -22.52 -14.44 -10.74
N ASN A 5 -23.57 -15.23 -10.94
CA ASN A 5 -24.81 -15.09 -10.17
C ASN A 5 -24.62 -15.28 -8.66
N ASN A 6 -23.51 -15.91 -8.24
CA ASN A 6 -23.15 -16.11 -6.84
C ASN A 6 -22.11 -15.09 -6.32
N LEU A 7 -21.65 -14.15 -7.15
CA LEU A 7 -20.69 -13.12 -6.75
C LEU A 7 -21.41 -11.83 -6.36
N THR A 8 -21.06 -11.28 -5.20
CA THR A 8 -21.53 -9.97 -4.75
C THR A 8 -20.50 -8.90 -5.09
N TYR A 9 -20.94 -7.71 -5.50
CA TYR A 9 -20.07 -6.57 -5.81
C TYR A 9 -20.38 -5.41 -4.85
N SER A 10 -19.34 -4.77 -4.35
CA SER A 10 -19.43 -3.51 -3.60
C SER A 10 -19.92 -2.38 -4.52
N GLU A 11 -20.40 -1.28 -3.93
CA GLU A 11 -20.83 -0.10 -4.71
C GLU A 11 -19.70 0.45 -5.61
N THR A 12 -18.45 0.34 -5.15
CA THR A 12 -17.28 0.79 -5.92
C THR A 12 -17.02 -0.11 -7.12
N GLU A 13 -17.06 -1.43 -6.91
CA GLU A 13 -16.92 -2.41 -8.02
C GLU A 13 -18.08 -2.27 -9.01
N GLN A 14 -19.31 -2.03 -8.54
CA GLN A 14 -20.47 -1.84 -9.41
C GLN A 14 -20.33 -0.59 -10.28
N ALA A 15 -19.78 0.50 -9.73
CA ALA A 15 -19.47 1.70 -10.50
C ALA A 15 -18.38 1.46 -11.55
N GLU A 16 -17.33 0.70 -11.20
CA GLU A 16 -16.25 0.32 -12.13
C GLU A 16 -16.77 -0.59 -13.25
N ILE A 17 -17.65 -1.57 -12.94
CA ILE A 17 -18.34 -2.40 -13.94
C ILE A 17 -19.10 -1.52 -14.93
N ASN A 18 -19.90 -0.57 -14.44
CA ASN A 18 -20.71 0.30 -15.32
C ASN A 18 -19.82 1.21 -16.19
N GLN A 19 -18.72 1.71 -15.65
CA GLN A 19 -17.72 2.46 -16.41
C GLN A 19 -17.15 1.60 -17.55
N TRP A 20 -16.73 0.37 -17.27
CA TRP A 20 -16.16 -0.52 -18.29
C TRP A 20 -17.17 -1.00 -19.33
N LEU A 21 -18.44 -1.19 -18.96
CA LEU A 21 -19.51 -1.43 -19.93
C LEU A 21 -19.62 -0.27 -20.92
N THR A 22 -19.62 0.97 -20.40
CA THR A 22 -19.67 2.18 -21.25
C THR A 22 -18.42 2.32 -22.13
N THR A 23 -17.25 1.91 -21.63
CA THR A 23 -16.01 1.89 -22.43
C THR A 23 -16.06 0.81 -23.51
N SER A 24 -16.64 -0.36 -23.22
CA SER A 24 -16.80 -1.45 -24.19
C SER A 24 -17.70 -1.03 -25.34
N ASP A 25 -18.84 -0.39 -25.04
CA ASP A 25 -19.73 0.17 -26.06
C ASP A 25 -19.02 1.22 -26.93
N ARG A 26 -18.19 2.08 -26.31
CA ARG A 26 -17.38 3.06 -27.04
C ARG A 26 -16.38 2.39 -27.97
N LEU A 27 -15.61 1.42 -27.48
CA LEU A 27 -14.63 0.66 -28.26
C LEU A 27 -15.28 -0.08 -29.45
N LYS A 28 -16.53 -0.51 -29.30
CA LYS A 28 -17.33 -1.09 -30.38
C LYS A 28 -17.75 -0.03 -31.40
N SER A 29 -18.19 1.14 -30.94
CA SER A 29 -18.67 2.23 -31.81
C SER A 29 -17.56 3.00 -32.54
N THR A 30 -16.34 3.04 -31.97
CA THR A 30 -15.20 3.77 -32.53
C THR A 30 -14.24 2.87 -33.32
N ALA A 31 -14.67 1.65 -33.67
CA ALA A 31 -13.85 0.70 -34.42
C ALA A 31 -13.27 1.33 -35.71
N GLY A 32 -11.94 1.44 -35.79
CA GLY A 32 -11.23 2.03 -36.92
C GLY A 32 -11.04 3.56 -36.89
N ALA A 33 -11.47 4.25 -35.83
CA ALA A 33 -11.28 5.69 -35.66
C ALA A 33 -9.98 6.04 -34.89
N ASN A 34 -9.41 7.22 -35.14
CA ASN A 34 -8.18 7.69 -34.45
C ASN A 34 -8.33 7.72 -32.92
N ASP A 35 -9.53 8.07 -32.42
CA ASP A 35 -9.82 8.13 -30.98
C ASP A 35 -9.85 6.74 -30.32
N GLN A 36 -9.94 5.67 -31.09
CA GLN A 36 -9.91 4.31 -30.57
C GLN A 36 -8.54 3.93 -30.03
N LYS A 37 -7.47 4.43 -30.64
CA LYS A 37 -6.09 4.09 -30.24
C LYS A 37 -5.83 4.47 -28.79
N SER A 38 -6.23 5.66 -28.37
CA SER A 38 -6.03 6.14 -26.98
C SER A 38 -6.81 5.30 -25.96
N LEU A 39 -8.01 4.83 -26.33
CA LEU A 39 -8.81 3.92 -25.52
C LEU A 39 -8.15 2.55 -25.38
N LEU A 40 -7.62 2.00 -26.47
CA LEU A 40 -6.88 0.73 -26.47
C LEU A 40 -5.60 0.84 -25.64
N ASP A 41 -4.84 1.93 -25.77
CA ASP A 41 -3.63 2.18 -24.98
C ASP A 41 -3.95 2.26 -23.48
N THR A 42 -5.03 2.97 -23.12
CA THR A 42 -5.51 3.09 -21.74
C THR A 42 -5.94 1.73 -21.19
N LEU A 43 -6.72 0.97 -21.95
CA LEU A 43 -7.19 -0.35 -21.55
C LEU A 43 -6.03 -1.34 -21.40
N ASN A 44 -5.10 -1.36 -22.35
CA ASN A 44 -3.94 -2.25 -22.31
C ASN A 44 -3.04 -1.96 -21.10
N THR A 45 -2.90 -0.68 -20.73
CA THR A 45 -2.20 -0.26 -19.52
C THR A 45 -2.95 -0.68 -18.26
N HIS A 46 -4.27 -0.49 -18.23
CA HIS A 46 -5.11 -0.91 -17.10
C HIS A 46 -5.04 -2.43 -16.84
N LEU A 47 -5.00 -3.23 -17.91
CA LEU A 47 -4.87 -4.68 -17.84
C LEU A 47 -3.44 -5.16 -17.54
N ALA A 48 -2.42 -4.30 -17.53
CA ALA A 48 -1.03 -4.73 -17.35
C ALA A 48 -0.76 -5.47 -16.03
N SER A 49 -1.51 -5.15 -14.96
CA SER A 49 -1.38 -5.77 -13.63
C SER A 49 -2.65 -6.49 -13.17
N ARG A 50 -3.57 -6.80 -14.10
CA ARG A 50 -4.90 -7.32 -13.78
C ARG A 50 -5.27 -8.53 -14.64
N THR A 51 -5.81 -9.58 -14.01
CA THR A 51 -6.34 -10.76 -14.70
C THR A 51 -7.67 -10.44 -15.38
N THR A 52 -8.54 -9.70 -14.69
CA THR A 52 -9.86 -9.22 -15.12
C THR A 52 -9.93 -7.70 -15.04
N LEU A 53 -11.00 -7.08 -15.53
CA LEU A 53 -11.22 -5.64 -15.39
C LEU A 53 -11.27 -5.20 -13.92
N LEU A 54 -11.78 -6.03 -13.02
CA LEU A 54 -11.78 -5.76 -11.57
C LEU A 54 -10.59 -6.41 -10.82
N GLY A 55 -9.42 -6.49 -11.46
CA GLY A 55 -8.23 -7.06 -10.85
C GLY A 55 -8.21 -8.58 -10.98
N ALA A 56 -8.67 -9.30 -9.96
CA ALA A 56 -8.77 -10.76 -9.98
C ALA A 56 -10.23 -11.27 -10.02
N LYS A 57 -11.20 -10.37 -9.84
CA LYS A 57 -12.61 -10.72 -9.74
C LYS A 57 -13.28 -10.61 -11.10
N PRO A 58 -13.90 -11.68 -11.62
CA PRO A 58 -14.54 -11.64 -12.94
C PRO A 58 -15.91 -10.96 -12.86
N SER A 59 -16.36 -10.39 -13.97
CA SER A 59 -17.62 -9.66 -14.04
C SER A 59 -18.24 -9.70 -15.44
N LYS A 60 -19.47 -9.19 -15.57
CA LYS A 60 -20.12 -8.98 -16.87
C LYS A 60 -19.38 -7.97 -17.77
N ALA A 61 -18.55 -7.09 -17.20
CA ALA A 61 -17.80 -6.13 -18.00
C ALA A 61 -16.71 -6.82 -18.84
N ASP A 62 -16.12 -7.91 -18.33
CA ASP A 62 -15.11 -8.68 -19.06
C ASP A 62 -15.72 -9.35 -20.30
N ILE A 63 -16.95 -9.86 -20.16
CA ILE A 63 -17.72 -10.42 -21.29
C ILE A 63 -18.02 -9.33 -22.32
N ALA A 64 -18.54 -8.18 -21.89
CA ALA A 64 -18.87 -7.07 -22.80
C ALA A 64 -17.63 -6.55 -23.55
N LEU A 65 -16.49 -6.48 -22.85
CA LEU A 65 -15.23 -6.12 -23.46
C LEU A 65 -14.79 -7.14 -24.51
N TYR A 66 -14.90 -8.44 -24.19
CA TYR A 66 -14.62 -9.51 -25.13
C TYR A 66 -15.47 -9.40 -26.39
N GLU A 67 -16.79 -9.25 -26.24
CA GLU A 67 -17.71 -9.10 -27.38
C GLU A 67 -17.41 -7.86 -28.24
N SER A 68 -16.86 -6.81 -27.64
CA SER A 68 -16.54 -5.55 -28.33
C SER A 68 -15.22 -5.64 -29.11
N LEU A 69 -14.21 -6.33 -28.57
CA LEU A 69 -12.86 -6.34 -29.13
C LEU A 69 -12.48 -7.62 -29.87
N ALA A 70 -13.01 -8.79 -29.50
CA ALA A 70 -12.60 -10.06 -30.12
C ALA A 70 -12.71 -10.06 -31.66
N PRO A 71 -13.77 -9.52 -32.29
CA PRO A 71 -13.85 -9.45 -33.76
C PRO A 71 -12.75 -8.58 -34.39
N GLN A 72 -12.29 -7.55 -33.67
CA GLN A 72 -11.25 -6.63 -34.13
C GLN A 72 -9.86 -7.23 -33.92
N VAL A 73 -9.62 -7.82 -32.75
CA VAL A 73 -8.34 -8.47 -32.43
C VAL A 73 -8.11 -9.71 -33.31
N PHE A 74 -9.18 -10.36 -33.76
CA PHE A 74 -9.09 -11.45 -34.73
C PHE A 74 -8.36 -11.03 -36.02
N SER A 75 -8.54 -9.78 -36.47
CA SER A 75 -7.87 -9.23 -37.67
C SER A 75 -6.57 -8.47 -37.39
N TRP A 76 -6.14 -8.35 -36.13
CA TRP A 76 -4.88 -7.69 -35.80
C TRP A 76 -3.67 -8.46 -36.31
N THR A 77 -2.66 -7.72 -36.78
CA THR A 77 -1.35 -8.28 -37.11
C THR A 77 -0.57 -8.63 -35.83
N ALA A 78 0.52 -9.38 -36.00
CA ALA A 78 1.44 -9.69 -34.91
C ALA A 78 1.99 -8.41 -34.24
N GLU A 79 2.29 -7.35 -35.01
CA GLU A 79 2.75 -6.07 -34.49
C GLU A 79 1.72 -5.37 -33.60
N GLN A 80 0.45 -5.43 -33.98
CA GLN A 80 -0.65 -4.85 -33.19
C GLN A 80 -0.91 -5.65 -31.91
N ARG A 81 -0.59 -6.94 -31.90
CA ARG A 81 -0.75 -7.81 -30.73
C ARG A 81 0.44 -7.73 -29.78
N THR A 82 1.63 -8.05 -30.25
CA THR A 82 2.84 -8.28 -29.43
C THR A 82 4.04 -7.44 -29.85
N GLY A 83 3.90 -6.52 -30.82
CA GLY A 83 4.96 -5.58 -31.21
C GLY A 83 5.23 -4.48 -30.18
N GLU A 84 6.23 -3.63 -30.45
CA GLU A 84 6.70 -2.57 -29.53
C GLU A 84 5.59 -1.60 -29.10
N HIS A 85 4.61 -1.38 -29.97
CA HIS A 85 3.45 -0.53 -29.72
C HIS A 85 2.13 -1.32 -29.72
N GLY A 86 2.21 -2.65 -29.57
CA GLY A 86 1.05 -3.53 -29.55
C GLY A 86 0.30 -3.53 -28.22
N HIS A 87 -0.78 -4.29 -28.16
CA HIS A 87 -1.66 -4.40 -26.98
C HIS A 87 -1.70 -5.82 -26.38
N PRO A 88 -0.57 -6.36 -25.88
CA PRO A 88 -0.48 -7.75 -25.44
C PRO A 88 -1.36 -8.08 -24.23
N ASN A 89 -1.63 -7.10 -23.35
CA ASN A 89 -2.49 -7.32 -22.18
C ASN A 89 -3.96 -7.45 -22.56
N ILE A 90 -4.38 -6.78 -23.64
CA ILE A 90 -5.72 -6.98 -24.21
C ILE A 90 -5.82 -8.39 -24.77
N VAL A 91 -4.84 -8.82 -25.59
CA VAL A 91 -4.80 -10.17 -26.18
C VAL A 91 -4.86 -11.24 -25.09
N ARG A 92 -4.03 -11.13 -24.05
CA ARG A 92 -4.04 -12.01 -22.88
C ARG A 92 -5.41 -12.07 -22.20
N HIS A 93 -6.05 -10.91 -22.02
CA HIS A 93 -7.35 -10.85 -21.37
C HIS A 93 -8.44 -11.52 -22.21
N LEU A 94 -8.46 -11.28 -23.53
CA LEU A 94 -9.42 -11.92 -24.44
C LEU A 94 -9.25 -13.44 -24.48
N ASP A 95 -8.00 -13.91 -24.50
CA ASP A 95 -7.70 -15.34 -24.45
C ASP A 95 -8.17 -16.00 -23.14
N PHE A 96 -7.96 -15.31 -22.01
CA PHE A 96 -8.49 -15.76 -20.73
C PHE A 96 -10.02 -15.85 -20.73
N VAL A 97 -10.71 -14.82 -21.26
CA VAL A 97 -12.17 -14.76 -21.27
C VAL A 97 -12.80 -15.84 -22.17
N GLN A 98 -12.24 -16.09 -23.36
CA GLN A 98 -12.78 -17.11 -24.29
C GLN A 98 -12.53 -18.57 -23.88
N ASN A 99 -11.53 -18.81 -23.03
CA ASN A 99 -11.12 -20.16 -22.61
C ASN A 99 -11.51 -20.49 -21.17
N SER A 100 -11.81 -19.50 -20.33
CA SER A 100 -12.16 -19.74 -18.94
C SER A 100 -13.63 -20.14 -18.77
N PRO A 101 -13.92 -21.25 -18.08
CA PRO A 101 -15.30 -21.69 -17.83
C PRO A 101 -16.09 -20.71 -16.96
N VAL A 102 -15.39 -19.82 -16.24
CA VAL A 102 -15.97 -18.81 -15.34
C VAL A 102 -16.91 -17.85 -16.08
N PHE A 103 -16.59 -17.48 -17.33
CA PHE A 103 -17.42 -16.60 -18.16
C PHE A 103 -18.56 -17.34 -18.86
N ALA A 104 -18.45 -18.68 -18.96
CA ALA A 104 -19.39 -19.57 -19.64
C ALA A 104 -19.74 -19.12 -21.08
N LEU A 105 -18.75 -18.57 -21.79
CA LEU A 105 -18.89 -18.17 -23.19
C LEU A 105 -18.72 -19.41 -24.08
N ALA A 106 -19.80 -19.81 -24.76
CA ALA A 106 -19.78 -20.89 -25.74
C ALA A 106 -19.25 -20.37 -27.10
N VAL A 107 -17.99 -19.95 -27.14
CA VAL A 107 -17.35 -19.46 -28.36
C VAL A 107 -16.88 -20.66 -29.20
N GLY A 108 -17.37 -20.77 -30.44
CA GLY A 108 -16.89 -21.75 -31.41
C GLY A 108 -15.40 -21.57 -31.72
N ALA A 109 -14.68 -22.66 -31.96
CA ALA A 109 -13.23 -22.64 -32.17
C ALA A 109 -12.79 -21.76 -33.35
N ASP A 110 -13.65 -21.62 -34.36
CA ASP A 110 -13.49 -20.75 -35.53
C ASP A 110 -13.57 -19.25 -35.20
N LYS A 111 -14.24 -18.89 -34.09
CA LYS A 111 -14.48 -17.51 -33.66
C LYS A 111 -13.56 -17.06 -32.52
N LYS A 112 -12.72 -17.95 -32.01
CA LYS A 112 -11.74 -17.61 -30.97
C LYS A 112 -10.59 -16.82 -31.56
N VAL A 113 -10.12 -15.83 -30.81
CA VAL A 113 -8.88 -15.13 -31.12
C VAL A 113 -7.74 -16.15 -30.97
N LYS A 114 -7.05 -16.45 -32.07
CA LYS A 114 -5.87 -17.33 -32.03
C LYS A 114 -4.69 -16.55 -31.45
N VAL A 115 -4.15 -17.05 -30.34
CA VAL A 115 -2.95 -16.51 -29.69
C VAL A 115 -1.86 -17.56 -29.81
N ASP A 116 -0.75 -17.18 -30.46
CA ASP A 116 0.44 -18.02 -30.57
C ASP A 116 1.47 -17.54 -29.53
N PRO A 117 1.81 -18.35 -28.51
CA PRO A 117 2.81 -18.00 -27.51
C PRO A 117 4.23 -17.80 -28.08
N GLU A 118 4.52 -18.34 -29.26
CA GLU A 118 5.84 -18.24 -29.89
C GLU A 118 5.96 -16.98 -30.78
N GLU A 119 4.84 -16.32 -31.10
CA GLU A 119 4.80 -15.09 -31.93
C GLU A 119 4.83 -13.81 -31.07
N ILE A 120 5.90 -13.66 -30.29
CA ILE A 120 6.13 -12.47 -29.46
C ILE A 120 7.19 -11.58 -30.14
N LEU A 121 6.75 -10.51 -30.79
CA LEU A 121 7.64 -9.62 -31.55
C LEU A 121 8.44 -8.66 -30.68
N TYR A 122 7.91 -8.26 -29.53
CA TYR A 122 8.58 -7.35 -28.62
C TYR A 122 8.34 -7.75 -27.17
N VAL A 123 9.44 -8.02 -26.47
CA VAL A 123 9.46 -8.12 -25.02
C VAL A 123 10.07 -6.84 -24.50
N LYS A 124 9.26 -6.04 -23.78
CA LYS A 124 9.76 -4.82 -23.16
C LYS A 124 10.90 -5.20 -22.21
N PRO A 125 12.12 -4.65 -22.42
CA PRO A 125 13.23 -4.93 -21.51
C PRO A 125 12.83 -4.55 -20.08
N PRO A 126 13.31 -5.29 -19.06
CA PRO A 126 13.05 -4.95 -17.67
C PRO A 126 13.47 -3.50 -17.42
N VAL A 127 12.47 -2.64 -17.22
CA VAL A 127 12.69 -1.20 -17.09
C VAL A 127 13.33 -0.96 -15.73
N ASP A 128 14.48 -0.27 -15.70
CA ASP A 128 15.07 0.24 -14.47
C ASP A 128 13.97 1.02 -13.72
N ALA A 129 13.62 0.54 -12.53
CA ALA A 129 12.50 1.05 -11.75
C ALA A 129 12.63 2.56 -11.43
N LYS A 130 13.84 3.12 -11.54
CA LYS A 130 14.11 4.56 -11.42
C LYS A 130 13.59 5.33 -12.65
N ALA A 131 13.82 4.80 -13.86
CA ALA A 131 13.38 5.41 -15.12
C ALA A 131 11.86 5.32 -15.30
N GLU A 132 11.23 4.22 -14.87
CA GLU A 132 9.76 4.10 -14.89
C GLU A 132 9.09 5.02 -13.87
N LYS A 133 9.68 5.19 -12.68
CA LYS A 133 9.19 6.14 -11.67
C LYS A 133 9.28 7.59 -12.15
N GLU A 134 10.34 7.93 -12.89
CA GLU A 134 10.50 9.21 -13.60
C GLU A 134 9.44 9.39 -14.71
N ARG A 135 9.21 8.36 -15.53
CA ARG A 135 8.19 8.38 -16.59
C ARG A 135 6.78 8.55 -16.02
N LEU A 136 6.39 7.76 -15.01
CA LEU A 136 5.10 7.87 -14.33
C LEU A 136 4.91 9.23 -13.66
N LYS A 137 5.99 9.86 -13.16
CA LYS A 137 5.95 11.20 -12.60
C LYS A 137 5.71 12.25 -13.70
N LYS A 138 6.37 12.13 -14.85
CA LYS A 138 6.16 13.00 -16.01
C LYS A 138 4.77 12.83 -16.63
N GLU A 139 4.28 11.60 -16.71
CA GLU A 139 2.96 11.26 -17.23
C GLU A 139 1.85 11.78 -16.32
N LYS A 140 1.96 11.60 -14.99
CA LYS A 140 1.06 12.24 -14.01
C LYS A 140 1.07 13.76 -14.11
N ALA A 141 2.24 14.36 -14.31
CA ALA A 141 2.35 15.82 -14.50
C ALA A 141 1.64 16.28 -15.78
N ALA A 142 1.76 15.52 -16.87
CA ALA A 142 1.06 15.77 -18.13
C ALA A 142 -0.46 15.59 -18.00
N THR A 143 -0.93 14.57 -17.28
CA THR A 143 -2.37 14.36 -17.03
C THR A 143 -2.96 15.48 -16.17
N THR A 144 -2.23 15.98 -15.16
CA THR A 144 -2.66 17.15 -14.38
C THR A 144 -2.67 18.43 -15.20
N ALA A 145 -1.80 18.56 -16.20
CA ALA A 145 -1.79 19.71 -17.11
C ALA A 145 -2.91 19.63 -18.16
N ALA A 146 -3.24 18.44 -18.65
CA ALA A 146 -4.36 18.22 -19.58
C ALA A 146 -5.73 18.42 -18.90
N ALA A 147 -5.88 17.98 -17.65
CA ALA A 147 -7.08 18.21 -16.85
C ALA A 147 -7.36 19.71 -16.58
N ALA A 148 -6.33 20.55 -16.60
CA ALA A 148 -6.45 22.01 -16.50
C ALA A 148 -6.90 22.68 -17.82
N ARG A 149 -6.87 21.97 -18.96
CA ARG A 149 -7.24 22.48 -20.28
C ARG A 149 -8.60 22.01 -20.80
N GLY A 150 -9.35 21.22 -20.01
CA GLY A 150 -10.74 20.90 -20.31
C GLY A 150 -10.97 19.83 -21.40
N GLU A 151 -9.98 19.00 -21.72
CA GLU A 151 -10.20 17.80 -22.53
C GLU A 151 -10.64 16.63 -21.65
N THR A 152 -11.69 15.91 -22.09
CA THR A 152 -12.23 14.74 -21.42
C THR A 152 -11.29 13.54 -21.55
N VAL A 153 -10.40 13.39 -20.57
CA VAL A 153 -9.60 12.17 -20.37
C VAL A 153 -10.38 11.21 -19.47
N LEU A 154 -10.55 9.96 -19.91
CA LEU A 154 -11.08 8.88 -19.09
C LEU A 154 -10.20 8.70 -17.85
N ALA A 155 -10.75 9.01 -16.68
CA ALA A 155 -10.05 8.90 -15.42
C ALA A 155 -9.69 7.44 -15.11
N ASP A 156 -8.39 7.14 -15.11
CA ASP A 156 -7.84 5.96 -14.45
C ASP A 156 -8.07 6.10 -12.94
N ARG A 157 -9.14 5.49 -12.44
CA ARG A 157 -9.49 5.46 -11.01
C ARG A 157 -8.69 4.36 -10.31
N THR A 158 -7.36 4.40 -10.36
CA THR A 158 -6.48 3.59 -9.50
C THR A 158 -6.26 4.21 -8.11
N ASN A 159 -7.11 5.15 -7.68
CA ASN A 159 -7.04 5.70 -6.33
C ASN A 159 -8.43 5.91 -5.74
N GLY A 160 -8.86 5.02 -4.86
CA GLY A 160 -10.04 5.19 -4.05
C GLY A 160 -9.93 6.45 -3.19
N LYS A 161 -10.67 7.50 -3.56
CA LYS A 161 -11.02 8.58 -2.65
C LYS A 161 -12.46 8.99 -2.93
N LYS A 162 -13.30 8.77 -1.91
CA LYS A 162 -14.71 9.17 -1.83
C LYS A 162 -14.92 10.58 -2.37
N GLU A 163 -15.76 10.70 -3.39
CA GLU A 163 -16.38 11.94 -3.80
C GLU A 163 -17.29 12.45 -2.67
N LYS A 164 -17.20 13.76 -2.41
CA LYS A 164 -18.35 14.58 -2.02
C LYS A 164 -18.32 15.83 -2.88
N LYS A 165 -19.13 15.80 -3.94
CA LYS A 165 -19.75 16.95 -4.63
C LYS A 165 -20.80 17.56 -3.67
N ASP A 166 -21.21 18.83 -3.71
CA ASP A 166 -21.05 19.92 -4.66
C ASP A 166 -21.54 21.25 -4.02
N LYS A 167 -21.30 22.36 -4.73
CA LYS A 167 -21.85 23.74 -4.61
C LYS A 167 -21.27 24.69 -3.56
N SER A 168 -21.02 25.96 -3.83
CA SER A 168 -20.69 26.80 -5.00
C SER A 168 -20.72 28.25 -4.51
N VAL A 169 -19.96 29.13 -5.17
CA VAL A 169 -20.06 30.61 -5.21
C VAL A 169 -19.33 31.41 -4.11
N GLY A 170 -18.41 32.27 -4.56
CA GLY A 170 -18.34 33.65 -4.03
C GLY A 170 -17.10 34.06 -3.24
N GLU A 171 -15.97 34.22 -3.94
CA GLU A 171 -15.15 35.44 -3.98
C GLU A 171 -15.22 36.49 -2.82
N LYS A 172 -14.01 36.90 -2.39
CA LYS A 172 -13.55 38.19 -1.81
C LYS A 172 -13.47 38.42 -0.28
N VAL A 173 -12.20 38.67 0.12
CA VAL A 173 -11.68 39.76 0.97
C VAL A 173 -11.57 39.56 2.50
N ALA A 174 -10.33 39.27 2.90
CA ALA A 174 -9.49 39.99 3.87
C ALA A 174 -10.01 40.42 5.27
N ASP A 175 -9.24 39.96 6.26
CA ASP A 175 -8.61 40.73 7.35
C ASP A 175 -9.26 40.79 8.76
N LYS A 176 -8.36 40.69 9.75
CA LYS A 176 -8.42 40.95 11.22
C LYS A 176 -9.16 39.92 12.09
N VAL A 177 -8.51 39.10 12.92
CA VAL A 177 -7.62 39.32 14.09
C VAL A 177 -8.35 39.81 15.35
N ALA A 178 -8.16 39.03 16.44
CA ALA A 178 -8.30 39.33 17.88
C ALA A 178 -9.72 39.45 18.43
N ASP A 179 -10.15 38.47 19.27
CA ASP A 179 -10.24 38.57 20.74
C ASP A 179 -11.51 39.35 21.16
N VAL A 180 -12.43 38.88 21.99
CA VAL A 180 -12.25 38.41 23.36
C VAL A 180 -13.50 37.63 23.80
N LYS A 181 -13.22 36.56 24.56
CA LYS A 181 -13.98 35.86 25.60
C LYS A 181 -15.30 36.48 26.13
N GLY A 182 -16.23 35.56 26.39
CA GLY A 182 -16.87 35.41 27.71
C GLY A 182 -18.40 35.55 27.69
N VAL A 183 -19.17 34.49 27.99
CA VAL A 183 -19.63 34.13 29.36
C VAL A 183 -20.69 35.16 29.81
N MET A 184 -21.94 34.89 30.16
CA MET A 184 -22.62 33.73 30.78
C MET A 184 -24.15 34.00 30.75
N VAL A 185 -24.95 32.91 30.83
CA VAL A 185 -26.13 32.71 31.71
C VAL A 185 -27.39 33.57 31.45
N ALA A 186 -28.54 33.02 31.04
CA ALA A 186 -29.43 31.99 31.63
C ALA A 186 -30.33 32.48 32.79
N ALA A 187 -31.64 32.54 32.54
CA ALA A 187 -32.79 32.44 33.48
C ALA A 187 -34.07 32.38 32.58
N VAL A 188 -34.94 31.35 32.52
CA VAL A 188 -35.72 30.59 33.53
C VAL A 188 -36.66 31.58 34.27
N LYS A 189 -38.00 31.54 34.27
CA LYS A 189 -39.05 30.49 34.23
C LYS A 189 -40.45 31.18 34.13
N GLY A 190 -41.50 30.41 33.87
CA GLY A 190 -42.92 30.75 34.16
C GLY A 190 -43.86 30.11 33.14
N GLU A 191 -44.39 28.91 33.40
CA GLU A 191 -45.78 28.65 33.87
C GLU A 191 -46.85 29.13 32.86
N GLY A 192 -47.78 28.35 32.33
CA GLY A 192 -48.24 26.98 32.52
C GLY A 192 -49.66 26.90 31.92
N SER A 193 -50.01 25.85 31.17
CA SER A 193 -51.38 25.32 30.96
C SER A 193 -51.40 24.32 29.77
N ALA A 194 -51.93 23.13 30.02
CA ALA A 194 -52.36 22.13 29.04
C ALA A 194 -53.90 22.26 28.83
N PRO A 195 -54.56 21.69 27.79
CA PRO A 195 -54.38 20.30 27.31
C PRO A 195 -54.51 20.04 25.78
N GLU A 196 -54.11 18.81 25.37
CA GLU A 196 -54.51 17.98 24.20
C GLU A 196 -54.56 18.61 22.78
N GLN A 197 -54.05 18.04 21.67
CA GLN A 197 -53.86 16.66 21.22
C GLN A 197 -53.01 16.65 19.92
N GLN A 198 -52.39 15.50 19.60
CA GLN A 198 -51.94 15.01 18.28
C GLN A 198 -50.55 15.36 17.68
N GLN A 199 -49.90 14.27 17.23
CA GLN A 199 -48.78 14.10 16.29
C GLN A 199 -47.35 14.43 16.76
N LYS A 200 -46.60 13.39 17.18
CA LYS A 200 -45.12 13.40 17.19
C LYS A 200 -44.51 12.21 16.44
N LYS A 201 -43.94 12.58 15.30
CA LYS A 201 -42.91 11.92 14.50
C LYS A 201 -41.69 11.63 15.38
N LYS A 202 -41.27 10.36 15.48
CA LYS A 202 -40.14 9.93 16.33
C LYS A 202 -38.83 10.33 15.66
N GLU A 203 -38.13 11.25 16.31
CA GLU A 203 -36.86 11.84 15.89
C GLU A 203 -35.70 10.84 15.92
N LYS A 204 -34.83 11.04 14.95
CA LYS A 204 -33.56 10.39 14.72
C LYS A 204 -32.57 10.89 15.78
N LYS A 205 -32.19 9.97 16.66
CA LYS A 205 -31.17 10.11 17.71
C LYS A 205 -29.98 10.93 17.22
N GLU A 206 -29.83 12.11 17.78
CA GLU A 206 -28.75 13.05 17.52
C GLU A 206 -27.41 12.42 17.95
N LYS A 207 -26.44 12.52 17.04
CA LYS A 207 -25.12 11.95 17.20
C LYS A 207 -24.37 12.85 18.18
N ALA A 208 -24.04 12.32 19.35
CA ALA A 208 -23.14 12.97 20.30
C ALA A 208 -21.89 13.48 19.55
N PRO A 209 -21.45 14.73 19.79
CA PRO A 209 -20.25 15.26 19.17
C PRO A 209 -19.06 14.40 19.61
N LYS A 210 -18.38 13.79 18.64
CA LYS A 210 -17.07 13.18 18.88
C LYS A 210 -16.17 14.25 19.50
N PRO A 211 -15.47 13.98 20.61
CA PRO A 211 -14.44 14.88 21.11
C PRO A 211 -13.48 15.20 19.97
N GLN A 212 -13.33 16.48 19.65
CA GLN A 212 -12.21 16.93 18.84
C GLN A 212 -10.95 16.52 19.58
N LYS A 213 -10.22 15.56 19.02
CA LYS A 213 -8.90 15.19 19.51
C LYS A 213 -8.05 16.46 19.36
N ALA A 214 -7.66 17.04 20.49
CA ALA A 214 -6.68 18.12 20.52
C ALA A 214 -5.47 17.72 19.66
N PRO A 215 -4.83 18.66 18.94
CA PRO A 215 -3.59 18.37 18.22
C PRO A 215 -2.62 17.74 19.22
N ALA A 216 -2.25 16.48 18.97
CA ALA A 216 -1.30 15.77 19.80
C ALA A 216 -0.03 16.62 19.84
N VAL A 217 0.37 17.04 21.05
CA VAL A 217 1.67 17.65 21.30
C VAL A 217 2.70 16.71 20.66
N ALA A 218 3.47 17.22 19.70
CA ALA A 218 4.45 16.40 19.00
C ALA A 218 5.43 15.85 20.04
N ALA A 219 5.40 14.53 20.25
CA ALA A 219 6.34 13.86 21.13
C ALA A 219 7.77 14.17 20.66
N PRO A 220 8.71 14.41 21.58
CA PRO A 220 10.10 14.68 21.24
C PRO A 220 10.69 13.48 20.48
N LEU A 221 11.67 13.75 19.61
CA LEU A 221 12.34 12.71 18.82
C LEU A 221 12.91 11.63 19.76
N SER A 222 12.52 10.38 19.51
CA SER A 222 12.91 9.23 20.31
C SER A 222 12.67 7.94 19.51
N PRO A 223 13.52 6.91 19.65
CA PRO A 223 13.24 5.59 19.07
C PRO A 223 11.98 4.94 19.64
N SER A 224 11.47 5.37 20.80
CA SER A 224 10.18 4.92 21.33
C SER A 224 8.99 5.20 20.41
N LEU A 225 9.13 6.17 19.49
CA LEU A 225 8.11 6.50 18.49
C LEU A 225 7.96 5.39 17.44
N ILE A 226 8.97 4.53 17.26
CA ILE A 226 8.97 3.42 16.33
C ILE A 226 8.33 2.20 17.00
N ASP A 227 7.33 1.61 16.36
CA ASP A 227 6.65 0.42 16.87
C ASP A 227 7.45 -0.82 16.48
N LEU A 228 8.31 -1.27 17.39
CA LEU A 228 9.09 -2.49 17.24
C LEU A 228 8.41 -3.64 17.97
N ARG A 229 8.20 -4.75 17.27
CA ARG A 229 7.58 -5.95 17.82
C ARG A 229 8.31 -7.22 17.39
N VAL A 230 8.09 -8.29 18.13
CA VAL A 230 8.44 -9.64 17.70
C VAL A 230 7.46 -10.08 16.61
N GLY A 231 7.98 -10.51 15.47
CA GLY A 231 7.22 -11.08 14.36
C GLY A 231 7.57 -12.56 14.18
N HIS A 232 6.57 -13.39 13.90
CA HIS A 232 6.77 -14.81 13.57
C HIS A 232 6.39 -15.03 12.11
N ILE A 233 7.36 -15.41 11.29
CA ILE A 233 7.14 -15.70 9.87
C ILE A 233 6.45 -17.06 9.77
N LEU A 234 5.16 -17.08 9.47
CA LEU A 234 4.39 -18.32 9.32
C LEU A 234 4.61 -18.94 7.95
N LYS A 235 4.82 -18.08 6.94
CA LYS A 235 5.08 -18.50 5.57
C LYS A 235 5.92 -17.44 4.86
N ALA A 236 6.91 -17.86 4.10
CA ALA A 236 7.60 -17.01 3.13
C ALA A 236 7.54 -17.64 1.74
N ILE A 237 7.35 -16.83 0.71
CA ILE A 237 7.41 -17.24 -0.69
C ILE A 237 8.26 -16.26 -1.50
N LYS A 238 8.82 -16.71 -2.62
CA LYS A 238 9.40 -15.82 -3.63
C LYS A 238 8.32 -14.87 -4.13
N HIS A 239 8.69 -13.60 -4.27
CA HIS A 239 7.78 -12.61 -4.81
C HIS A 239 7.50 -12.91 -6.29
N PRO A 240 6.24 -12.96 -6.73
CA PRO A 240 5.88 -13.43 -8.08
C PRO A 240 6.41 -12.54 -9.20
N GLU A 241 6.56 -11.24 -8.94
CA GLU A 241 7.02 -10.25 -9.93
C GLU A 241 8.39 -9.62 -9.58
N ALA A 242 9.16 -10.21 -8.65
CA ALA A 242 10.42 -9.61 -8.19
C ALA A 242 11.43 -10.64 -7.66
N ASP A 243 12.48 -10.90 -8.43
CA ASP A 243 13.46 -11.94 -8.11
C ASP A 243 14.28 -11.68 -6.85
N SER A 244 14.43 -10.44 -6.41
CA SER A 244 15.16 -10.12 -5.17
C SER A 244 14.29 -10.09 -3.92
N LEU A 245 12.97 -10.23 -4.04
CA LEU A 245 12.05 -10.07 -2.91
C LEU A 245 11.43 -11.41 -2.45
N TYR A 246 11.23 -11.52 -1.14
CA TYR A 246 10.28 -12.46 -0.55
C TYR A 246 9.00 -11.75 -0.13
N VAL A 247 7.89 -12.47 -0.18
CA VAL A 247 6.61 -12.11 0.44
C VAL A 247 6.42 -13.01 1.65
N SER A 248 6.48 -12.41 2.83
CA SER A 248 6.33 -13.10 4.11
C SER A 248 4.97 -12.80 4.75
N THR A 249 4.32 -13.82 5.26
CA THR A 249 3.12 -13.77 6.09
C THR A 249 3.55 -13.84 7.55
N ILE A 250 3.45 -12.71 8.26
CA ILE A 250 4.05 -12.56 9.59
C ILE A 250 2.98 -12.26 10.63
N ALA A 251 2.90 -13.09 11.68
CA ALA A 251 2.12 -12.81 12.87
C ALA A 251 2.89 -11.86 13.78
N MET A 252 2.26 -10.76 14.21
CA MET A 252 2.92 -9.71 15.02
C MET A 252 1.97 -9.10 16.07
N GLY A 253 1.04 -9.93 16.57
CA GLY A 253 0.10 -9.62 17.66
C GLY A 253 -0.91 -8.52 17.34
N ASP A 254 -1.21 -8.29 16.06
CA ASP A 254 -2.28 -7.38 15.68
C ASP A 254 -3.63 -7.93 16.13
N LYS A 255 -4.54 -7.01 16.48
CA LYS A 255 -5.90 -7.35 16.87
C LYS A 255 -6.70 -7.73 15.63
N ALA A 256 -7.65 -8.65 15.78
CA ALA A 256 -8.60 -8.98 14.73
C ALA A 256 -9.34 -7.73 14.23
N GLY A 257 -9.48 -7.62 12.91
CA GLY A 257 -10.12 -6.46 12.25
C GLY A 257 -9.26 -5.20 12.15
N THR A 258 -7.96 -5.28 12.43
CA THR A 258 -7.02 -4.18 12.15
C THR A 258 -6.84 -4.02 10.64
N ASP A 259 -6.80 -2.78 10.15
CA ASP A 259 -6.52 -2.51 8.73
C ASP A 259 -5.18 -3.15 8.31
N ASP A 260 -5.09 -3.54 7.04
CA ASP A 260 -3.86 -4.09 6.45
C ASP A 260 -3.35 -5.40 7.07
N THR A 261 -4.25 -6.13 7.73
CA THR A 261 -4.06 -7.50 8.22
C THR A 261 -4.91 -8.49 7.44
N SER A 262 -4.53 -9.77 7.48
CA SER A 262 -5.31 -10.91 7.01
C SER A 262 -5.24 -12.03 8.04
N GLU A 263 -5.95 -13.12 7.80
CA GLU A 263 -5.88 -14.32 8.63
C GLU A 263 -5.10 -15.42 7.92
N TYR A 264 -4.22 -16.10 8.65
CA TYR A 264 -3.49 -17.28 8.19
C TYR A 264 -3.33 -18.25 9.36
N GLU A 265 -3.75 -19.50 9.18
CA GLU A 265 -3.69 -20.54 10.22
C GLU A 265 -4.27 -20.10 11.58
N GLY A 266 -5.38 -19.35 11.55
CA GLY A 266 -6.05 -18.83 12.76
C GLY A 266 -5.35 -17.66 13.45
N GLN A 267 -4.29 -17.10 12.86
CA GLN A 267 -3.58 -15.93 13.38
C GLN A 267 -3.81 -14.71 12.50
N VAL A 268 -3.87 -13.54 13.13
CA VAL A 268 -3.88 -12.24 12.44
C VAL A 268 -2.45 -11.92 12.01
N VAL A 269 -2.26 -11.72 10.72
CA VAL A 269 -0.96 -11.59 10.07
C VAL A 269 -0.91 -10.37 9.17
N ARG A 270 0.31 -9.88 8.90
CA ARG A 270 0.58 -8.89 7.86
C ARG A 270 1.41 -9.50 6.74
N THR A 271 1.20 -8.97 5.54
CA THR A 271 2.07 -9.22 4.39
C THR A 271 3.28 -8.30 4.45
N VAL A 272 4.49 -8.87 4.34
CA VAL A 272 5.75 -8.14 4.40
C VAL A 272 6.63 -8.52 3.22
N CYS A 273 6.95 -7.55 2.38
CA CYS A 273 7.91 -7.72 1.29
C CYS A 273 9.31 -7.36 1.77
N SER A 274 10.28 -8.24 1.56
CA SER A 274 11.67 -8.04 2.02
C SER A 274 12.67 -8.42 0.92
N GLY A 275 13.71 -7.60 0.75
CA GLY A 275 14.77 -7.82 -0.25
C GLY A 275 15.82 -8.83 0.18
N LEU A 276 15.39 -10.02 0.60
CA LEU A 276 16.25 -11.05 1.18
C LEU A 276 16.50 -12.23 0.25
N ASN A 277 15.81 -12.31 -0.90
CA ASN A 277 16.04 -13.41 -1.84
C ASN A 277 17.41 -13.26 -2.49
N GLY A 278 18.23 -14.31 -2.37
CA GLY A 278 19.66 -14.29 -2.74
C GLY A 278 20.60 -13.94 -1.58
N LEU A 279 20.09 -13.50 -0.42
CA LEU A 279 20.87 -13.18 0.78
C LEU A 279 20.59 -14.16 1.93
N VAL A 280 19.32 -14.53 2.12
CA VAL A 280 18.87 -15.52 3.10
C VAL A 280 18.11 -16.62 2.36
N PRO A 281 18.45 -17.91 2.54
CA PRO A 281 17.70 -19.01 1.93
C PRO A 281 16.23 -19.02 2.35
N LEU A 282 15.34 -19.43 1.45
CA LEU A 282 13.89 -19.45 1.70
C LEU A 282 13.53 -20.39 2.85
N GLU A 283 14.30 -21.47 3.02
CA GLU A 283 14.14 -22.48 4.06
C GLU A 283 14.42 -21.88 5.44
N GLU A 284 15.39 -20.98 5.55
CA GLU A 284 15.70 -20.25 6.78
C GLU A 284 14.67 -19.18 7.13
N MET A 285 13.77 -18.82 6.20
CA MET A 285 12.70 -17.86 6.46
C MET A 285 11.47 -18.52 7.10
N GLN A 286 11.24 -19.82 6.87
CA GLN A 286 10.03 -20.49 7.34
C GLN A 286 10.05 -20.67 8.87
N GLY A 287 8.96 -20.27 9.54
CA GLY A 287 8.83 -20.40 11.00
C GLY A 287 9.76 -19.49 11.81
N ARG A 288 10.52 -18.59 11.16
CA ARG A 288 11.55 -17.78 11.82
C ARG A 288 10.93 -16.67 12.67
N LYS A 289 11.49 -16.47 13.86
CA LYS A 289 11.20 -15.29 14.70
C LYS A 289 12.12 -14.13 14.31
N VAL A 290 11.54 -12.95 14.17
CA VAL A 290 12.21 -11.73 13.72
C VAL A 290 11.78 -10.53 14.56
N VAL A 291 12.52 -9.43 14.47
CA VAL A 291 12.03 -8.11 14.91
C VAL A 291 11.46 -7.36 13.72
N VAL A 292 10.29 -6.76 13.89
CA VAL A 292 9.58 -6.02 12.83
C VAL A 292 9.27 -4.59 13.25
N VAL A 293 9.27 -3.69 12.26
CA VAL A 293 8.78 -2.32 12.37
C VAL A 293 7.33 -2.26 11.88
N CYS A 294 6.40 -1.95 12.77
CA CYS A 294 4.95 -2.11 12.55
C CYS A 294 4.19 -0.82 12.22
N ASN A 295 4.79 0.36 12.41
CA ASN A 295 4.11 1.65 12.24
C ASN A 295 4.68 2.52 11.10
N LEU A 296 5.48 1.94 10.20
CA LEU A 296 5.81 2.61 8.93
C LEU A 296 4.58 2.68 8.04
N LYS A 297 4.50 3.72 7.20
CA LYS A 297 3.44 3.81 6.19
C LYS A 297 3.58 2.61 5.23
N PRO A 298 2.51 1.83 5.00
CA PRO A 298 2.57 0.69 4.08
C PRO A 298 3.03 1.10 2.68
N VAL A 299 3.85 0.25 2.06
CA VAL A 299 4.46 0.49 0.74
C VAL A 299 4.09 -0.63 -0.21
N LYS A 300 3.67 -0.29 -1.44
CA LYS A 300 3.52 -1.29 -2.51
C LYS A 300 4.88 -1.57 -3.14
N MET A 301 5.33 -2.80 -3.07
CA MET A 301 6.55 -3.29 -3.71
C MET A 301 6.12 -4.28 -4.80
N ARG A 302 6.26 -3.88 -6.07
CA ARG A 302 5.94 -4.74 -7.24
C ARG A 302 4.53 -5.35 -7.14
N GLY A 303 3.53 -4.49 -6.94
CA GLY A 303 2.13 -4.88 -6.84
C GLY A 303 1.68 -5.37 -5.45
N VAL A 304 2.57 -5.95 -4.65
CA VAL A 304 2.24 -6.46 -3.31
C VAL A 304 2.40 -5.37 -2.25
N LYS A 305 1.37 -5.18 -1.40
CA LYS A 305 1.41 -4.20 -0.31
C LYS A 305 2.16 -4.79 0.90
N SER A 306 3.30 -4.20 1.25
CA SER A 306 4.06 -4.50 2.46
C SER A 306 3.58 -3.61 3.61
N CYS A 307 3.20 -4.23 4.73
CA CYS A 307 2.53 -3.58 5.87
C CYS A 307 3.36 -3.61 7.16
N ALA A 308 4.62 -4.00 7.06
CA ALA A 308 5.66 -3.87 8.07
C ALA A 308 7.04 -3.97 7.39
N MET A 309 8.11 -3.91 8.17
CA MET A 309 9.48 -4.13 7.70
C MET A 309 10.21 -5.07 8.66
N VAL A 310 10.95 -6.05 8.15
CA VAL A 310 11.80 -6.93 8.98
C VAL A 310 13.12 -6.22 9.23
N LEU A 311 13.58 -6.22 10.48
CA LEU A 311 14.83 -5.59 10.89
C LEU A 311 16.01 -6.54 10.64
N ALA A 312 17.05 -6.05 9.96
CA ALA A 312 18.24 -6.82 9.65
C ALA A 312 19.52 -6.01 9.82
N ALA A 313 20.61 -6.69 10.16
CA ALA A 313 21.94 -6.12 10.15
C ALA A 313 22.62 -6.35 8.80
N SER A 314 23.37 -5.34 8.36
CA SER A 314 24.31 -5.42 7.25
C SER A 314 25.63 -4.76 7.65
N PRO A 315 26.76 -5.07 6.98
CA PRO A 315 28.01 -4.38 7.21
C PRO A 315 27.87 -2.86 7.11
N ARG A 316 28.61 -2.13 7.96
CA ARG A 316 28.73 -0.68 7.84
C ARG A 316 29.72 -0.40 6.69
N LEU A 317 29.25 0.33 5.68
CA LEU A 317 30.09 0.76 4.56
C LEU A 317 31.09 1.80 5.01
N LYS A 318 32.29 1.76 4.45
CA LYS A 318 33.28 2.81 4.69
C LYS A 318 32.90 4.05 3.88
N GLU A 319 33.39 5.20 4.34
CA GLU A 319 33.20 6.46 3.63
C GLU A 319 33.80 6.36 2.21
N GLY A 320 32.96 6.56 1.19
CA GLY A 320 33.33 6.42 -0.22
C GLY A 320 33.02 5.07 -0.87
N GLU A 321 32.54 4.07 -0.12
CA GLU A 321 32.03 2.81 -0.68
C GLU A 321 30.54 2.94 -1.06
N GLU A 322 30.18 2.44 -2.25
CA GLU A 322 28.79 2.38 -2.67
C GLU A 322 28.07 1.18 -2.04
N ASP A 323 26.84 1.40 -1.53
CA ASP A 323 25.99 0.32 -1.01
C ASP A 323 25.44 -0.51 -2.16
N HIS A 324 26.16 -1.57 -2.54
CA HIS A 324 25.66 -2.52 -3.53
C HIS A 324 24.56 -3.45 -2.97
N HIS A 325 24.19 -3.32 -1.68
CA HIS A 325 23.21 -4.17 -1.00
C HIS A 325 23.51 -5.68 -1.11
N ALA A 326 24.75 -6.04 -1.43
CA ALA A 326 25.22 -7.40 -1.70
C ALA A 326 25.99 -8.00 -0.51
N GLY A 327 26.20 -7.24 0.56
CA GLY A 327 26.86 -7.73 1.77
C GLY A 327 26.03 -8.78 2.50
N PRO A 328 26.63 -9.59 3.39
CA PRO A 328 25.88 -10.52 4.22
C PRO A 328 24.79 -9.75 4.99
N VAL A 329 23.56 -10.22 4.91
CA VAL A 329 22.43 -9.67 5.67
C VAL A 329 21.98 -10.68 6.71
N GLU A 330 21.93 -10.27 7.97
CA GLU A 330 21.52 -11.10 9.08
C GLU A 330 20.26 -10.57 9.74
N LEU A 331 19.18 -11.35 9.75
CA LEU A 331 17.95 -10.97 10.42
C LEU A 331 18.16 -10.87 11.93
N VAL A 332 17.59 -9.80 12.52
CA VAL A 332 17.59 -9.63 13.98
C VAL A 332 16.68 -10.69 14.60
N THR A 333 17.26 -11.48 15.48
CA THR A 333 16.63 -12.62 16.15
C THR A 333 16.27 -12.22 17.59
N PRO A 334 14.97 -12.21 17.95
CA PRO A 334 14.56 -12.00 19.34
C PRO A 334 14.85 -13.23 20.20
N PRO A 335 14.73 -13.13 21.54
CA PRO A 335 14.78 -14.29 22.43
C PRO A 335 13.88 -15.44 21.98
N ALA A 336 14.33 -16.68 22.19
CA ALA A 336 13.71 -17.88 21.61
C ALA A 336 12.29 -18.14 22.14
N ASP A 337 11.97 -17.67 23.34
CA ASP A 337 10.69 -17.79 24.03
C ASP A 337 9.73 -16.61 23.75
N ALA A 338 10.20 -15.55 23.10
CA ALA A 338 9.40 -14.36 22.82
C ALA A 338 8.17 -14.66 21.93
N PRO A 339 6.93 -14.34 22.37
CA PRO A 339 5.72 -14.53 21.59
C PRO A 339 5.54 -13.47 20.50
N ALA A 340 4.76 -13.80 19.46
CA ALA A 340 4.43 -12.86 18.40
C ALA A 340 3.69 -11.63 18.95
N GLY A 341 4.11 -10.45 18.50
CA GLY A 341 3.56 -9.16 18.91
C GLY A 341 4.09 -8.63 20.23
N GLU A 342 4.98 -9.35 20.90
CA GLU A 342 5.66 -8.82 22.06
C GLU A 342 6.42 -7.53 21.69
N ARG A 343 6.30 -6.54 22.56
CA ARG A 343 6.94 -5.25 22.36
C ARG A 343 8.45 -5.35 22.51
N VAL A 344 9.16 -4.68 21.61
CA VAL A 344 10.61 -4.54 21.62
C VAL A 344 10.95 -3.05 21.77
N TYR A 345 11.98 -2.74 22.55
CA TYR A 345 12.43 -1.36 22.74
C TYR A 345 13.93 -1.31 23.04
N PHE A 346 14.52 -0.13 22.88
CA PHE A 346 15.88 0.12 23.34
C PHE A 346 15.87 0.49 24.83
N GLU A 347 16.72 -0.15 25.64
CA GLU A 347 16.87 0.15 27.06
C GLU A 347 17.16 1.64 27.28
N GLY A 348 16.46 2.26 28.22
CA GLY A 348 16.54 3.71 28.50
C GLY A 348 15.70 4.57 27.55
N TRP A 349 15.04 3.97 26.56
CA TRP A 349 14.22 4.66 25.56
C TRP A 349 12.81 4.06 25.45
N GLN A 350 12.23 3.66 26.58
CA GLN A 350 10.84 3.22 26.65
C GLN A 350 9.88 4.39 26.45
N GLY A 351 8.73 4.13 25.84
CA GLY A 351 7.69 5.13 25.59
C GLY A 351 6.55 4.52 24.78
N GLU A 352 5.62 5.34 24.28
CA GLU A 352 4.54 4.87 23.41
C GLU A 352 4.83 5.16 21.93
N PRO A 353 4.58 4.22 21.00
CA PRO A 353 4.88 4.42 19.61
C PRO A 353 3.82 5.31 18.96
N GLU A 354 4.19 6.02 17.88
CA GLU A 354 3.19 6.70 17.06
C GLU A 354 2.33 5.65 16.34
N GLY A 355 1.04 5.94 16.14
CA GLY A 355 0.15 5.00 15.43
C GLY A 355 0.63 4.71 13.99
N VAL A 356 1.05 5.75 13.26
CA VAL A 356 1.75 5.63 11.97
C VAL A 356 2.79 6.75 11.91
N LEU A 357 4.05 6.40 11.67
CA LEU A 357 5.14 7.37 11.52
C LEU A 357 4.85 8.31 10.35
N ASN A 358 4.94 9.61 10.58
CA ASN A 358 4.78 10.61 9.55
C ASN A 358 6.06 10.70 8.69
N PRO A 359 6.04 10.35 7.39
CA PRO A 359 7.24 10.39 6.55
C PRO A 359 7.86 11.78 6.42
N LYS A 360 7.08 12.86 6.66
CA LYS A 360 7.60 14.23 6.64
C LYS A 360 8.49 14.56 7.84
N LYS A 361 8.31 13.86 8.97
CA LYS A 361 9.14 14.04 10.17
C LYS A 361 10.47 13.30 10.08
N LYS A 362 10.61 12.36 9.14
CA LYS A 362 11.83 11.56 8.93
C LYS A 362 12.36 10.84 10.17
N VAL A 363 11.48 10.45 11.09
CA VAL A 363 11.87 9.85 12.39
C VAL A 363 12.73 8.61 12.20
N TRP A 364 12.33 7.72 11.29
CA TRP A 364 13.10 6.52 10.97
C TRP A 364 14.47 6.89 10.38
N GLU A 365 14.48 7.75 9.36
CA GLU A 365 15.70 8.14 8.65
C GLU A 365 16.72 8.86 9.53
N THR A 366 16.25 9.62 10.52
CA THR A 366 17.10 10.30 11.50
C THR A 366 17.67 9.32 12.54
N LEU A 367 16.92 8.29 12.93
CA LEU A 367 17.32 7.38 14.01
C LEU A 367 18.06 6.13 13.51
N GLN A 368 17.75 5.61 12.31
CA GLN A 368 18.36 4.36 11.82
C GLN A 368 19.89 4.36 11.77
N PRO A 369 20.59 5.47 11.45
CA PRO A 369 22.06 5.50 11.46
C PRO A 369 22.69 5.16 12.83
N ALA A 370 21.92 5.31 13.90
CA ALA A 370 22.32 4.97 15.27
C ALA A 370 21.96 3.54 15.69
N PHE A 371 21.22 2.78 14.86
CA PHE A 371 21.00 1.37 15.13
C PHE A 371 22.22 0.57 14.67
N THR A 372 22.82 -0.13 15.63
CA THR A 372 24.08 -0.82 15.46
C THR A 372 24.04 -2.20 16.09
N THR A 373 25.03 -3.03 15.78
CA THR A 373 25.29 -4.26 16.53
C THR A 373 26.55 -4.11 17.38
N THR A 374 26.54 -4.74 18.56
CA THR A 374 27.62 -4.70 19.54
C THR A 374 28.57 -5.90 19.39
N SER A 375 29.66 -5.90 20.17
CA SER A 375 30.61 -7.01 20.22
C SER A 375 30.03 -8.32 20.77
N ASP A 376 28.97 -8.25 21.60
CA ASP A 376 28.19 -9.41 22.06
C ASP A 376 27.06 -9.81 21.08
N LEU A 377 27.10 -9.28 19.85
CA LEU A 377 26.14 -9.48 18.75
C LEU A 377 24.71 -9.03 19.07
N GLY A 378 24.53 -8.25 20.15
CA GLY A 378 23.28 -7.59 20.46
C GLY A 378 23.00 -6.44 19.49
N VAL A 379 21.72 -6.17 19.23
CA VAL A 379 21.31 -4.94 18.57
C VAL A 379 21.21 -3.84 19.62
N ALA A 380 21.64 -2.64 19.27
CA ALA A 380 21.61 -1.49 20.16
C ALA A 380 21.37 -0.17 19.42
N PHE A 381 20.99 0.86 20.18
CA PHE A 381 20.86 2.22 19.73
C PHE A 381 21.93 3.08 20.39
N ASP A 382 22.78 3.70 19.59
CA ASP A 382 23.79 4.66 20.05
C ASP A 382 23.24 6.09 19.95
N ALA A 383 22.79 6.62 21.07
CA ALA A 383 22.20 7.96 21.13
C ALA A 383 23.19 9.06 20.70
N GLY A 384 24.51 8.83 20.89
CA GLY A 384 25.55 9.81 20.55
C GLY A 384 25.70 10.06 19.05
N VAL A 385 25.17 9.16 18.21
CA VAL A 385 25.20 9.31 16.75
C VAL A 385 24.12 10.27 16.25
N VAL A 386 23.03 10.48 17.00
CA VAL A 386 21.89 11.31 16.57
C VAL A 386 21.93 12.67 17.26
N LYS A 387 22.46 13.67 16.56
CA LYS A 387 22.60 15.04 17.09
C LYS A 387 21.23 15.66 17.44
N GLU A 388 20.20 15.31 16.70
CA GLU A 388 18.83 15.80 16.82
C GLU A 388 18.10 15.34 18.09
N LEU A 389 18.67 14.40 18.86
CA LEU A 389 18.11 13.99 20.16
C LEU A 389 18.36 15.01 21.27
N SER A 390 19.33 15.91 21.06
CA SER A 390 19.76 16.92 22.03
C SER A 390 19.32 18.28 21.52
N LYS A 391 18.73 19.11 22.38
CA LYS A 391 18.41 20.49 22.00
C LYS A 391 19.66 21.34 22.04
N GLU A 392 19.66 22.42 21.26
CA GLU A 392 20.74 23.40 21.27
C GLU A 392 20.93 23.97 22.68
N GLY A 393 22.09 23.70 23.30
CA GLY A 393 22.42 24.11 24.66
C GLY A 393 22.21 23.05 25.76
N GLU A 394 21.66 21.87 25.45
CA GLU A 394 21.62 20.72 26.37
C GLU A 394 22.84 19.81 26.15
N GLU A 395 23.28 19.10 27.20
CA GLU A 395 24.34 18.09 27.03
C GLU A 395 23.90 17.00 26.04
N PRO A 396 24.81 16.55 25.14
CA PRO A 396 24.48 15.51 24.17
C PRO A 396 23.96 14.25 24.87
N LYS A 397 22.81 13.75 24.44
CA LYS A 397 22.36 12.43 24.86
C LYS A 397 23.34 11.39 24.32
N THR A 398 24.05 10.75 25.23
CA THR A 398 25.01 9.70 24.95
C THR A 398 24.55 8.39 25.57
N GLY A 399 25.19 7.30 25.16
CA GLY A 399 24.94 5.98 25.73
C GLY A 399 24.29 5.03 24.74
N LEU A 400 24.47 3.75 25.06
CA LEU A 400 24.09 2.64 24.22
C LEU A 400 22.93 1.88 24.88
N GLY A 401 21.74 1.95 24.28
CA GLY A 401 20.58 1.19 24.74
C GLY A 401 20.46 -0.12 23.98
N LYS A 402 20.50 -1.28 24.65
CA LYS A 402 20.32 -2.58 23.98
C LYS A 402 18.86 -2.75 23.55
N LEU A 403 18.64 -3.40 22.41
CA LEU A 403 17.33 -3.77 21.93
C LEU A 403 16.86 -5.02 22.69
N VAL A 404 15.80 -4.87 23.49
CA VAL A 404 15.28 -5.92 24.36
C VAL A 404 13.78 -6.11 24.16
N THR A 405 13.30 -7.33 24.43
CA THR A 405 11.87 -7.63 24.54
C THR A 405 11.31 -7.16 25.89
N ALA A 406 9.99 -6.98 25.97
CA ALA A 406 9.32 -6.54 27.20
C ALA A 406 9.43 -7.54 28.36
N SER A 407 9.49 -8.83 28.07
CA SER A 407 9.78 -9.91 29.03
C SER A 407 11.25 -9.97 29.46
N GLY A 408 12.11 -9.18 28.82
CA GLY A 408 13.56 -9.20 28.99
C GLY A 408 14.24 -10.15 28.01
N GLY A 409 15.54 -9.91 27.79
CA GLY A 409 16.34 -10.63 26.80
C GLY A 409 16.69 -9.75 25.61
N VAL A 410 17.92 -9.91 25.12
CA VAL A 410 18.50 -9.06 24.08
C VAL A 410 18.23 -9.64 22.69
N CYS A 411 17.78 -8.81 21.76
CA CYS A 411 17.69 -9.18 20.35
C CYS A 411 19.09 -9.18 19.71
N LYS A 412 19.44 -10.25 19.01
CA LYS A 412 20.80 -10.49 18.51
C LYS A 412 20.85 -10.77 17.01
N VAL A 413 22.05 -10.68 16.44
CA VAL A 413 22.37 -11.16 15.10
C VAL A 413 23.32 -12.36 15.18
N LYS A 414 23.63 -12.99 14.05
CA LYS A 414 24.36 -14.27 14.02
C LYS A 414 25.86 -14.08 14.15
N SER A 415 26.44 -13.07 13.48
CA SER A 415 27.88 -12.85 13.45
C SER A 415 28.31 -11.40 13.17
N LEU A 416 27.43 -10.53 12.69
CA LEU A 416 27.80 -9.15 12.35
C LEU A 416 27.92 -8.27 13.60
N SER A 417 29.15 -8.00 14.05
CA SER A 417 29.44 -6.95 15.04
C SER A 417 29.72 -5.60 14.36
N ASN A 418 29.35 -4.47 14.98
CA ASN A 418 29.50 -3.11 14.43
C ASN A 418 28.83 -2.91 13.05
N GLY A 419 27.78 -3.71 12.77
CA GLY A 419 26.96 -3.56 11.59
C GLY A 419 25.94 -2.42 11.74
N ILE A 420 25.38 -1.98 10.62
CA ILE A 420 24.21 -1.10 10.62
C ILE A 420 22.95 -1.94 10.63
N VAL A 421 21.98 -1.57 11.46
CA VAL A 421 20.69 -2.27 11.57
C VAL A 421 19.59 -1.42 10.94
N ARG A 422 18.82 -1.99 10.02
CA ARG A 422 17.81 -1.27 9.23
C ARG A 422 16.68 -2.16 8.74
#